data_AF-T0QL45-F1
#
_entry.id   AF-T0QL45-F1
#
_cell.length_a   1.000
_cell.length_b   1.000
_cell.length_c   1.000
_cell.angle_alpha   90.00
_cell.angle_beta   90.00
_cell.angle_gamma   90.00
#
_symmetry.space_group_name_H-M   'P 1'
#
loop_
_entity.id
_entity.type
_entity.pdbx_description
1 polymer ?
#
loop_
_entity_poly.entity_id
_entity_poly.type
_entity_poly.pdbx_seq_one_letter_code
_entity_poly.pdbx_strand_id
1 'polypeptide(L)'
;MADQVNYNMEKMIPELEDLQQLQIFSKDEIRQIVQKRRDFEYTMKRQPLRKVDCLRYIEYELNLDALRRQRKKRMGLKKTTISDHAPVARVHNIFERAINKHKGDIDLWLQHIAYCKNNASRKMMSKLFTSALQLHPRNEAIWIEAASWEFNTNLNMDSARVLMQRSIRINPHSQRLWAEYFRLEFLYVQKLRARRELLGLDAPVEKPKELSLEIETLDEEANLANNDEVPAVSAMEESRQAILNAAIPKIVFQNAIQAIPNDASFRLKFVEICHLFPTSYSKAIADIVLASALEDFGTDATVWSAHCQQPAFDLERDVDAVRSEALERYTTALETLPTDAMRHELLLWCAKELSRLPASTWFLERTRALFTSVGPSTPALYAALVDFTLRTADLVSAIAIATAATTAFPKDAHLWLLRAQLVMRAACVVEAAPATKRAKTTAAAPSKFQATLSVIEEGLRHVPDATLLWERSLQLQFAAKASTSTIDATFKKALVATNNWTVLRQQYVTWLFRTKGMAAVRPVYRSFFNGQLLPNDDTHAWLDVCVALEVAQPDSPAQRVAVKALFEKLIDLFGQTDEDVWVAYITYYRERGLQKEAHDVHWRSTRAFPESLMLATLRTLG
;
A
#
# COMPACT_ATOMS: atom_id res chain seq x y z
N MET A 1 45.86 1.64 -14.71
CA MET A 1 44.43 1.26 -14.90
C MET A 1 44.32 -0.20 -15.35
N ALA A 2 45.08 -0.62 -16.38
CA ALA A 2 45.10 -2.00 -16.86
C ALA A 2 45.64 -3.01 -15.82
N ASP A 3 46.70 -2.68 -15.08
CA ASP A 3 47.32 -3.61 -14.12
C ASP A 3 46.38 -4.05 -12.98
N GLN A 4 45.55 -3.13 -12.48
CA GLN A 4 44.55 -3.43 -11.45
C GLN A 4 43.40 -4.29 -12.00
N VAL A 5 43.03 -4.10 -13.27
CA VAL A 5 42.03 -4.94 -13.94
C VAL A 5 42.58 -6.34 -14.13
N ASN A 6 43.83 -6.47 -14.58
CA ASN A 6 44.52 -7.76 -14.71
C ASN A 6 44.62 -8.49 -13.36
N TYR A 7 45.02 -7.78 -12.31
CA TYR A 7 45.06 -8.33 -10.95
C TYR A 7 43.68 -8.83 -10.46
N ASN A 8 42.60 -8.08 -10.73
CA ASN A 8 41.25 -8.53 -10.39
C ASN A 8 40.84 -9.78 -11.20
N MET A 9 41.21 -9.85 -12.48
CA MET A 9 40.94 -11.00 -13.34
C MET A 9 41.72 -12.25 -12.92
N GLU A 10 42.97 -12.09 -12.48
CA GLU A 10 43.80 -13.19 -11.96
C GLU A 10 43.17 -13.87 -10.74
N LYS A 11 42.57 -13.07 -9.84
CA LYS A 11 41.82 -13.62 -8.68
C LYS A 11 40.63 -14.48 -9.08
N MET A 12 40.11 -14.33 -10.30
CA MET A 12 38.97 -15.12 -10.80
C MET A 12 39.40 -16.42 -11.48
N ILE A 13 40.69 -16.67 -11.68
CA ILE A 13 41.16 -17.88 -12.38
C ILE A 13 40.75 -19.17 -11.64
N PRO A 14 40.95 -19.31 -10.32
CA PRO A 14 40.67 -20.57 -9.63
C PRO A 14 39.19 -21.01 -9.70
N GLU A 15 38.25 -20.05 -9.67
CA GLU A 15 36.83 -20.38 -9.81
C GLU A 15 36.45 -20.79 -11.23
N LEU A 16 37.11 -20.25 -12.25
CA LEU A 16 36.85 -20.58 -13.65
C LEU A 16 37.42 -21.94 -14.01
N GLU A 17 38.59 -22.28 -13.46
CA GLU A 17 39.18 -23.62 -13.57
C GLU A 17 38.28 -24.67 -12.91
N ASP A 18 37.74 -24.40 -11.73
CA ASP A 18 36.77 -25.28 -11.05
C ASP A 18 35.50 -25.48 -11.91
N LEU A 19 34.92 -24.40 -12.45
CA LEU A 19 33.76 -24.47 -13.35
C LEU A 19 34.04 -25.31 -14.61
N GLN A 20 35.26 -25.25 -15.13
CA GLN A 20 35.70 -26.04 -16.28
C GLN A 20 35.89 -27.52 -15.92
N GLN A 21 36.55 -27.80 -14.79
CA GLN A 21 36.81 -29.17 -14.33
C GLN A 21 35.50 -29.90 -14.05
N LEU A 22 34.52 -29.21 -13.46
CA LEU A 22 33.17 -29.73 -13.22
C LEU A 22 32.30 -29.80 -14.48
N GLN A 23 32.81 -29.39 -15.65
CA GLN A 23 32.12 -29.35 -16.93
C GLN A 23 30.77 -28.59 -16.89
N ILE A 24 30.64 -27.61 -15.99
CA ILE A 24 29.45 -26.75 -15.89
C ILE A 24 29.40 -25.76 -17.06
N PHE A 25 30.58 -25.31 -17.48
CA PHE A 25 30.77 -24.46 -18.64
C PHE A 25 31.84 -25.03 -19.56
N SER A 26 31.64 -24.89 -20.86
CA SER A 26 32.64 -25.26 -21.85
C SER A 26 33.81 -24.27 -21.85
N LYS A 27 34.96 -24.67 -22.42
CA LYS A 27 36.12 -23.76 -22.57
C LYS A 27 35.77 -22.50 -23.38
N ASP A 28 34.83 -22.62 -24.33
CA ASP A 28 34.41 -21.50 -25.18
C ASP A 28 33.51 -20.53 -24.41
N GLU A 29 32.59 -21.05 -23.60
CA GLU A 29 31.77 -20.25 -22.71
C GLU A 29 32.61 -19.53 -21.66
N ILE A 30 33.61 -20.19 -21.08
CA ILE A 30 34.54 -19.58 -20.12
C ILE A 30 35.31 -18.42 -20.76
N ARG A 31 35.78 -18.59 -22.00
CA ARG A 31 36.42 -17.49 -22.75
C ARG A 31 35.48 -16.29 -22.91
N GLN A 32 34.20 -16.52 -23.22
CA GLN A 32 33.20 -15.45 -23.31
C GLN A 32 32.94 -14.78 -21.95
N ILE A 33 32.86 -15.56 -20.86
CA ILE A 33 32.69 -15.04 -19.50
C ILE A 33 33.88 -14.16 -19.11
N VAL A 34 35.11 -14.61 -19.38
CA VAL A 34 36.34 -13.85 -19.11
C VAL A 34 36.34 -12.53 -19.87
N GLN A 35 35.96 -12.55 -21.16
CA GLN A 35 35.89 -11.32 -21.96
C GLN A 35 34.85 -10.35 -21.40
N LYS A 36 33.63 -10.83 -21.11
CA LYS A 36 32.56 -9.98 -20.56
C LYS A 36 32.94 -9.39 -19.21
N ARG A 37 33.52 -10.18 -18.30
CA ARG A 37 34.01 -9.69 -17.00
C ARG A 37 35.12 -8.67 -17.15
N ARG A 38 36.04 -8.88 -18.09
CA ARG A 38 37.10 -7.91 -18.40
C ARG A 38 36.51 -6.58 -18.87
N ASP A 39 35.53 -6.62 -19.77
CA ASP A 39 34.84 -5.42 -20.25
C ASP A 39 34.16 -4.67 -19.09
N PHE A 40 33.47 -5.39 -18.20
CA PHE A 40 32.86 -4.80 -17.00
C PHE A 40 33.90 -4.25 -16.01
N GLU A 41 35.04 -4.91 -15.82
CA GLU A 41 36.10 -4.36 -14.95
C GLU A 41 36.71 -3.07 -15.52
N TYR A 42 36.81 -2.95 -16.85
CA TYR A 42 37.15 -1.69 -17.51
C TYR A 42 36.07 -0.63 -17.33
N THR A 43 34.77 -0.96 -17.48
CA THR A 43 33.70 0.01 -17.26
C THR A 43 33.65 0.48 -15.81
N MET A 44 33.89 -0.42 -14.85
CA MET A 44 33.91 -0.11 -13.42
C MET A 44 35.09 0.79 -12.99
N LYS A 45 36.10 0.96 -13.85
CA LYS A 45 37.23 1.86 -13.64
C LYS A 45 37.09 3.19 -14.39
N ARG A 46 36.00 3.40 -15.13
CA ARG A 46 35.70 4.69 -15.78
C ARG A 46 35.50 5.77 -14.72
N GLN A 47 35.87 7.00 -15.09
CA GLN A 47 35.74 8.17 -14.24
C GLN A 47 34.88 9.22 -14.97
N PRO A 48 33.68 9.59 -14.47
CA PRO A 48 33.02 9.07 -13.28
C PRO A 48 32.42 7.66 -13.47
N LEU A 49 32.37 6.87 -12.40
CA LEU A 49 31.67 5.59 -12.37
C LEU A 49 30.16 5.84 -12.29
N ARG A 50 29.42 5.41 -13.32
CA ARG A 50 27.96 5.53 -13.35
C ARG A 50 27.30 4.39 -12.58
N LYS A 51 26.23 4.69 -11.84
CA LYS A 51 25.41 3.69 -11.12
C LYS A 51 24.95 2.56 -12.05
N VAL A 52 24.50 2.93 -13.25
CA VAL A 52 24.00 2.00 -14.28
C VAL A 52 25.05 0.95 -14.65
N ASP A 53 26.32 1.33 -14.75
CA ASP A 53 27.40 0.40 -15.10
C ASP A 53 27.61 -0.65 -13.99
N CYS A 54 27.50 -0.26 -12.71
CA CYS A 54 27.55 -1.18 -11.58
C CYS A 54 26.36 -2.14 -11.56
N LEU A 55 25.15 -1.61 -11.77
CA LEU A 55 23.92 -2.42 -11.75
C LEU A 55 23.89 -3.43 -12.89
N ARG A 56 24.31 -3.05 -14.11
CA ARG A 56 24.46 -3.97 -15.24
C ARG A 56 25.46 -5.09 -14.95
N TYR A 57 26.55 -4.76 -14.26
CA TYR A 57 27.52 -5.79 -13.89
C TYR A 57 26.96 -6.76 -12.83
N ILE A 58 26.24 -6.24 -11.83
CA ILE A 58 25.54 -7.07 -10.83
C ILE A 58 24.53 -7.98 -11.51
N GLU A 59 23.68 -7.44 -12.37
CA GLU A 59 22.67 -8.19 -13.13
C GLU A 59 23.31 -9.33 -13.95
N TYR A 60 24.42 -9.04 -14.65
CA TYR A 60 25.17 -10.05 -15.37
C TYR A 60 25.66 -11.20 -14.46
N GLU A 61 26.25 -10.88 -13.31
CA GLU A 61 26.74 -11.91 -12.37
C GLU A 61 25.58 -12.70 -11.73
N LEU A 62 24.44 -12.07 -11.45
CA LEU A 62 23.24 -12.77 -10.96
C LEU A 62 22.70 -13.76 -12.01
N ASN A 63 22.63 -13.34 -13.27
CA ASN A 63 22.17 -14.19 -14.37
C ASN A 63 23.13 -15.37 -14.61
N LEU A 64 24.44 -15.12 -14.52
CA LEU A 64 25.45 -16.16 -14.63
C LEU A 64 25.37 -17.17 -13.46
N ASP A 65 25.17 -16.68 -12.23
CA ASP A 65 25.00 -17.52 -11.04
C ASP A 65 23.72 -18.37 -11.13
N ALA A 66 22.62 -17.80 -11.63
CA ALA A 66 21.38 -18.52 -11.89
C ALA A 66 21.58 -19.64 -12.93
N LEU A 67 22.28 -19.36 -14.02
CA LEU A 67 22.61 -20.35 -15.05
C LEU A 67 23.49 -21.48 -14.47
N ARG A 68 24.50 -21.14 -13.66
CA ARG A 68 25.34 -22.14 -12.95
C ARG A 68 24.47 -23.04 -12.08
N ARG A 69 23.60 -22.47 -11.23
CA ARG A 69 22.70 -23.24 -10.34
C ARG A 69 21.80 -24.21 -11.13
N GLN A 70 21.22 -23.76 -12.25
CA GLN A 70 20.39 -24.62 -13.09
C GLN A 70 21.17 -25.77 -13.74
N ARG A 71 22.37 -25.50 -14.26
CA ARG A 71 23.22 -26.54 -14.88
C ARG A 71 23.74 -27.53 -13.85
N LYS A 72 24.19 -27.04 -12.70
CA LYS A 72 24.62 -27.87 -11.57
C LYS A 72 23.51 -28.82 -11.09
N LYS A 73 22.27 -28.32 -11.00
CA LYS A 73 21.09 -29.13 -10.66
C LYS A 73 20.82 -30.21 -11.72
N ARG A 74 20.89 -29.87 -13.01
CA ARG A 74 20.71 -30.82 -14.13
C ARG A 74 21.75 -31.94 -14.11
N MET A 75 22.99 -31.64 -13.75
CA MET A 75 24.08 -32.62 -13.68
C MET A 75 24.12 -33.40 -12.35
N GLY A 76 23.20 -33.15 -11.42
CA GLY A 76 23.12 -33.88 -10.15
C GLY A 76 24.32 -33.65 -9.21
N LEU A 77 25.10 -32.60 -9.44
CA LEU A 77 26.30 -32.30 -8.65
C LEU A 77 25.91 -31.75 -7.27
N LYS A 78 26.15 -32.53 -6.21
CA LYS A 78 25.82 -32.14 -4.82
C LYS A 78 26.99 -31.50 -4.06
N LYS A 79 28.24 -31.71 -4.50
CA LYS A 79 29.41 -31.16 -3.80
C LYS A 79 29.43 -29.63 -3.91
N THR A 80 29.62 -28.96 -2.78
CA THR A 80 29.88 -27.52 -2.74
C THR A 80 31.33 -27.25 -3.06
N THR A 81 31.59 -26.37 -4.03
CA THR A 81 32.95 -26.03 -4.46
C THR A 81 33.19 -24.52 -4.37
N ILE A 82 34.40 -24.09 -4.72
CA ILE A 82 34.81 -22.68 -4.69
C ILE A 82 33.89 -21.86 -5.61
N SER A 83 33.52 -22.43 -6.77
CA SER A 83 32.66 -21.76 -7.75
C SER A 83 31.23 -21.49 -7.27
N ASP A 84 30.76 -22.09 -6.16
CA ASP A 84 29.45 -21.77 -5.57
C ASP A 84 29.47 -20.48 -4.74
N HIS A 85 30.58 -20.23 -4.05
CA HIS A 85 30.71 -19.11 -3.10
C HIS A 85 31.24 -17.84 -3.79
N ALA A 86 32.06 -18.03 -4.83
CA ALA A 86 32.80 -16.94 -5.45
C ALA A 86 31.91 -15.89 -6.15
N PRO A 87 30.80 -16.25 -6.84
CA PRO A 87 29.90 -15.24 -7.40
C PRO A 87 29.18 -14.39 -6.35
N VAL A 88 28.81 -14.97 -5.21
CA VAL A 88 28.21 -14.22 -4.10
C VAL A 88 29.20 -13.20 -3.54
N ALA A 89 30.46 -13.61 -3.33
CA ALA A 89 31.53 -12.70 -2.90
C ALA A 89 31.78 -11.59 -3.94
N ARG A 90 31.74 -11.91 -5.23
CA ARG A 90 31.92 -10.93 -6.31
C ARG A 90 30.81 -9.89 -6.31
N VAL A 91 29.54 -10.31 -6.23
CA VAL A 91 28.41 -9.36 -6.20
C VAL A 91 28.53 -8.43 -4.98
N HIS A 92 28.92 -8.95 -3.81
CA HIS A 92 29.21 -8.09 -2.65
C HIS A 92 30.33 -7.08 -2.92
N ASN A 93 31.45 -7.51 -3.53
CA ASN A 93 32.54 -6.60 -3.87
C ASN A 93 32.11 -5.51 -4.89
N ILE A 94 31.24 -5.85 -5.84
CA ILE A 94 30.71 -4.88 -6.81
C ILE A 94 29.80 -3.87 -6.10
N PHE A 95 28.89 -4.33 -5.22
CA PHE A 95 28.07 -3.45 -4.40
C PHE A 95 28.91 -2.55 -3.50
N GLU A 96 29.93 -3.07 -2.81
CA GLU A 96 30.83 -2.26 -1.97
C GLU A 96 31.54 -1.16 -2.78
N ARG A 97 32.02 -1.48 -3.99
CA ARG A 97 32.60 -0.48 -4.90
C ARG A 97 31.59 0.59 -5.31
N ALA A 98 30.36 0.17 -5.62
CA ALA A 98 29.29 1.06 -6.03
C ALA A 98 28.88 2.00 -4.88
N ILE A 99 28.68 1.44 -3.68
CA ILE A 99 28.31 2.18 -2.46
C ILE A 99 29.42 3.16 -2.04
N ASN A 100 30.70 2.74 -2.11
CA ASN A 100 31.81 3.61 -1.78
C ASN A 100 31.88 4.85 -2.67
N LYS A 101 31.43 4.75 -3.93
CA LYS A 101 31.37 5.88 -4.86
C LYS A 101 30.08 6.69 -4.72
N HIS A 102 28.94 6.02 -4.59
CA HIS A 102 27.60 6.61 -4.53
C HIS A 102 27.01 6.51 -3.12
N LYS A 103 27.72 7.03 -2.13
CA LYS A 103 27.37 6.88 -0.70
C LYS A 103 25.97 7.41 -0.36
N GLY A 104 25.53 8.45 -1.06
CA GLY A 104 24.26 9.15 -0.84
C GLY A 104 23.01 8.39 -1.32
N ASP A 105 23.17 7.37 -2.17
CA ASP A 105 22.06 6.71 -2.84
C ASP A 105 21.47 5.60 -1.96
N ILE A 106 20.36 5.91 -1.27
CA ILE A 106 19.70 4.99 -0.33
C ILE A 106 19.19 3.73 -1.05
N ASP A 107 18.73 3.84 -2.29
CA ASP A 107 18.20 2.69 -3.03
C ASP A 107 19.28 1.63 -3.27
N LEU A 108 20.52 2.07 -3.51
CA LEU A 108 21.65 1.16 -3.68
C LEU A 108 21.96 0.38 -2.40
N TRP A 109 21.85 1.04 -1.23
CA TRP A 109 21.98 0.38 0.07
C TRP A 109 20.86 -0.64 0.28
N LEU A 110 19.60 -0.27 0.01
CA LEU A 110 18.45 -1.16 0.15
C LEU A 110 18.54 -2.38 -0.77
N GLN A 111 19.00 -2.21 -2.01
CA GLN A 111 19.25 -3.32 -2.94
C GLN A 111 20.32 -4.28 -2.42
N HIS A 112 21.41 -3.76 -1.86
CA HIS A 112 22.46 -4.59 -1.26
C HIS A 112 21.96 -5.31 0.00
N ILE A 113 21.17 -4.64 0.86
CA ILE A 113 20.50 -5.27 2.02
C ILE A 113 19.61 -6.43 1.56
N ALA A 114 18.77 -6.21 0.55
CA ALA A 114 17.88 -7.23 0.00
C ALA A 114 18.66 -8.43 -0.54
N TYR A 115 19.76 -8.17 -1.26
CA TYR A 115 20.65 -9.23 -1.73
C TYR A 115 21.28 -10.04 -0.58
N CYS A 116 21.75 -9.35 0.47
CA CYS A 116 22.29 -10.01 1.66
C CYS A 116 21.23 -10.85 2.40
N LYS A 117 19.96 -10.43 2.43
CA LYS A 117 18.84 -11.19 3.03
C LYS A 117 18.62 -12.50 2.25
N ASN A 118 18.58 -12.43 0.92
CA ASN A 118 18.36 -13.59 0.06
C ASN A 118 19.48 -14.63 0.12
N ASN A 119 20.74 -14.20 0.31
CA ASN A 119 21.90 -15.10 0.38
C ASN A 119 22.32 -15.48 1.81
N ALA A 120 21.54 -15.09 2.83
CA ALA A 120 21.83 -15.36 4.25
C ALA A 120 23.24 -14.93 4.70
N SER A 121 23.79 -13.86 4.11
CA SER A 121 25.16 -13.39 4.37
C SER A 121 25.25 -12.54 5.64
N ARG A 122 25.09 -13.16 6.82
CA ARG A 122 24.92 -12.48 8.12
C ARG A 122 26.04 -11.50 8.47
N LYS A 123 27.30 -11.92 8.36
CA LYS A 123 28.48 -11.08 8.69
C LYS A 123 28.56 -9.84 7.80
N MET A 124 28.24 -10.00 6.51
CA MET A 124 28.24 -8.88 5.57
C MET A 124 27.11 -7.91 5.89
N MET A 125 25.94 -8.43 6.25
CA MET A 125 24.79 -7.62 6.62
C MET A 125 25.06 -6.78 7.87
N SER A 126 25.66 -7.33 8.93
CA SER A 126 26.06 -6.54 10.11
C SER A 126 26.99 -5.38 9.73
N LYS A 127 28.05 -5.66 8.94
CA LYS A 127 28.99 -4.62 8.47
C LYS A 127 28.30 -3.55 7.62
N LEU A 128 27.35 -3.99 6.79
CA LEU A 128 26.60 -3.10 5.92
C LEU A 128 25.69 -2.19 6.75
N PHE A 129 24.95 -2.71 7.73
CA PHE A 129 24.16 -1.89 8.63
C PHE A 129 25.02 -0.90 9.42
N THR A 130 26.17 -1.34 9.98
CA THR A 130 27.05 -0.41 10.69
C THR A 130 27.54 0.73 9.79
N SER A 131 27.85 0.43 8.51
CA SER A 131 28.33 1.42 7.55
C SER A 131 27.20 2.35 7.08
N ALA A 132 26.02 1.79 6.80
CA ALA A 132 24.83 2.52 6.38
C ALA A 132 24.37 3.49 7.46
N LEU A 133 24.33 3.05 8.72
CA LEU A 133 23.92 3.86 9.86
C LEU A 133 24.91 5.00 10.18
N GLN A 134 26.20 4.82 9.90
CA GLN A 134 27.20 5.88 10.03
C GLN A 134 27.02 6.98 8.96
N LEU A 135 26.68 6.59 7.73
CA LEU A 135 26.54 7.52 6.61
C LEU A 135 25.17 8.17 6.53
N HIS A 136 24.12 7.47 6.98
CA HIS A 136 22.72 7.93 6.95
C HIS A 136 22.04 7.92 8.32
N PRO A 137 22.55 8.63 9.36
CA PRO A 137 21.99 8.58 10.71
C PRO A 137 20.55 9.12 10.82
N ARG A 138 20.14 10.02 9.91
CA ARG A 138 18.81 10.64 9.90
C ARG A 138 17.74 9.79 9.21
N ASN A 139 18.13 8.74 8.49
CA ASN A 139 17.17 7.89 7.80
C ASN A 139 16.58 6.85 8.76
N GLU A 140 15.33 7.05 9.14
CA GLU A 140 14.58 6.20 10.07
C GLU A 140 14.43 4.75 9.57
N ALA A 141 14.24 4.56 8.26
CA ALA A 141 13.95 3.24 7.69
C ALA A 141 15.13 2.27 7.87
N ILE A 142 16.37 2.76 7.76
CA ILE A 142 17.58 1.94 7.92
C ILE A 142 17.72 1.47 9.38
N TRP A 143 17.39 2.33 10.35
CA TRP A 143 17.38 1.96 11.77
C TRP A 143 16.36 0.86 12.06
N ILE A 144 15.15 1.00 11.54
CA ILE A 144 14.06 0.03 11.72
C ILE A 144 14.43 -1.32 11.09
N GLU A 145 14.97 -1.31 9.87
CA GLU A 145 15.44 -2.53 9.19
C GLU A 145 16.62 -3.20 9.91
N ALA A 146 17.56 -2.42 10.46
CA ALA A 146 18.69 -2.96 11.21
C ALA A 146 18.24 -3.63 12.51
N ALA A 147 17.38 -2.97 13.30
CA ALA A 147 16.89 -3.53 14.56
C ALA A 147 15.96 -4.73 14.33
N SER A 148 15.11 -4.69 13.29
CA SER A 148 14.25 -5.82 12.95
C SER A 148 15.05 -7.04 12.50
N TRP A 149 16.17 -6.83 11.79
CA TRP A 149 17.09 -7.90 11.42
C TRP A 149 17.76 -8.53 12.63
N GLU A 150 18.29 -7.72 13.56
CA GLU A 150 18.90 -8.21 14.80
C GLU A 150 17.90 -9.02 15.65
N PHE A 151 16.65 -8.53 15.77
CA PHE A 151 15.60 -9.19 16.55
C PHE A 151 15.10 -10.49 15.91
N ASN A 152 14.91 -10.52 14.58
CA ASN A 152 14.32 -11.66 13.89
C ASN A 152 15.34 -12.72 13.47
N THR A 153 16.52 -12.29 13.00
CA THR A 153 17.52 -13.21 12.41
C THR A 153 18.58 -13.62 13.43
N ASN A 154 19.11 -12.66 14.20
CA ASN A 154 20.14 -12.96 15.21
C ASN A 154 19.53 -13.34 16.57
N LEU A 155 18.22 -13.17 16.74
CA LEU A 155 17.50 -13.38 18.00
C LEU A 155 18.10 -12.60 19.17
N ASN A 156 18.71 -11.45 18.87
CA ASN A 156 19.35 -10.60 19.85
C ASN A 156 18.50 -9.37 20.14
N MET A 157 17.78 -9.40 21.26
CA MET A 157 16.93 -8.29 21.69
C MET A 157 17.76 -7.09 22.16
N ASP A 158 18.88 -7.34 22.83
CA ASP A 158 19.69 -6.27 23.42
C ASP A 158 20.34 -5.41 22.33
N SER A 159 20.85 -6.03 21.25
CA SER A 159 21.36 -5.28 20.10
C SER A 159 20.27 -4.47 19.41
N ALA A 160 19.08 -5.06 19.20
CA ALA A 160 17.93 -4.37 18.62
C ALA A 160 17.48 -3.16 19.47
N ARG A 161 17.44 -3.32 20.80
CA ARG A 161 17.12 -2.25 21.76
C ARG A 161 18.16 -1.13 21.73
N VAL A 162 19.46 -1.46 21.72
CA VAL A 162 20.54 -0.47 21.62
C VAL A 162 20.46 0.32 20.31
N LEU A 163 20.17 -0.35 19.19
CA LEU A 163 19.98 0.32 17.89
C LEU A 163 18.80 1.29 17.91
N MET A 164 17.66 0.88 18.47
CA MET A 164 16.47 1.75 18.60
C MET A 164 16.69 2.92 19.56
N GLN A 165 17.31 2.68 20.72
CA GLN A 165 17.62 3.76 21.64
C GLN A 165 18.62 4.76 21.03
N ARG A 166 19.59 4.28 20.26
CA ARG A 166 20.53 5.15 19.54
C ARG A 166 19.83 5.93 18.42
N SER A 167 18.90 5.31 17.67
CA SER A 167 18.16 5.98 16.61
C SER A 167 17.30 7.12 17.15
N ILE A 168 16.62 6.90 18.27
CA ILE A 168 15.79 7.89 18.97
C ILE A 168 16.64 9.04 19.53
N ARG A 169 17.83 8.75 20.08
CA ARG A 169 18.76 9.81 20.52
C ARG A 169 19.18 10.73 19.38
N ILE A 170 19.30 10.21 18.16
CA ILE A 170 19.69 10.99 16.98
C ILE A 170 18.49 11.73 16.39
N ASN A 171 17.32 11.08 16.34
CA ASN A 171 16.09 11.60 15.74
C ASN A 171 14.93 11.56 16.78
N PRO A 172 14.96 12.41 17.82
CA PRO A 172 14.02 12.33 18.93
C PRO A 172 12.57 12.70 18.56
N HIS A 173 12.38 13.50 17.52
CA HIS A 173 11.05 13.93 17.05
C HIS A 173 10.45 13.00 15.97
N SER A 174 11.10 11.86 15.68
CA SER A 174 10.57 10.88 14.75
C SER A 174 9.47 10.05 15.39
N GLN A 175 8.22 10.27 14.98
CA GLN A 175 7.08 9.48 15.43
C GLN A 175 7.23 8.00 15.06
N ARG A 176 7.77 7.72 13.88
CA ARG A 176 7.90 6.35 13.36
C ARG A 176 8.87 5.53 14.20
N LEU A 177 10.00 6.10 14.62
CA LEU A 177 10.97 5.39 15.46
C LEU A 177 10.40 5.04 16.84
N TRP A 178 9.67 5.96 17.47
CA TRP A 178 9.01 5.69 18.75
C TRP A 178 7.95 4.59 18.64
N ALA A 179 7.11 4.66 17.60
CA ALA A 179 6.07 3.66 17.33
C ALA A 179 6.69 2.26 17.09
N GLU A 180 7.73 2.17 16.27
CA GLU A 180 8.40 0.90 15.99
C GLU A 180 9.18 0.36 17.20
N TYR A 181 9.78 1.22 18.03
CA TYR A 181 10.44 0.78 19.25
C TYR A 181 9.43 0.22 20.27
N PHE A 182 8.29 0.89 20.44
CA PHE A 182 7.19 0.40 21.26
C PHE A 182 6.65 -0.94 20.77
N ARG A 183 6.47 -1.08 19.45
CA ARG A 183 6.06 -2.35 18.81
C ARG A 183 7.09 -3.47 19.02
N LEU A 184 8.38 -3.16 18.90
CA LEU A 184 9.47 -4.12 19.12
C LEU A 184 9.43 -4.70 20.54
N GLU A 185 9.22 -3.85 21.55
CA GLU A 185 9.15 -4.29 22.95
C GLU A 185 7.93 -5.19 23.20
N PHE A 186 6.77 -4.90 22.59
CA PHE A 186 5.63 -5.79 22.65
C PHE A 186 5.88 -7.14 21.97
N LEU A 187 6.51 -7.15 20.79
CA LEU A 187 6.92 -8.39 20.11
C LEU A 187 7.87 -9.23 20.97
N TYR A 188 8.76 -8.58 21.73
CA TYR A 188 9.63 -9.27 22.67
C TYR A 188 8.84 -9.91 23.82
N VAL A 189 7.90 -9.18 24.42
CA VAL A 189 7.01 -9.72 25.48
C VAL A 189 6.22 -10.91 24.96
N GLN A 190 5.69 -10.84 23.74
CA GLN A 190 4.97 -11.95 23.11
C GLN A 190 5.86 -13.19 22.93
N LYS A 191 7.09 -13.03 22.41
CA LYS A 191 8.04 -14.13 22.27
C LYS A 191 8.43 -14.74 23.63
N LEU A 192 8.58 -13.90 24.66
CA LEU A 192 8.94 -14.36 26.00
C LEU A 192 7.80 -15.18 26.64
N ARG A 193 6.54 -14.74 26.48
CA ARG A 193 5.35 -15.48 26.93
C ARG A 193 5.20 -16.80 26.19
N ALA A 194 5.28 -16.80 24.85
CA ALA A 194 5.19 -18.01 24.05
C ALA A 194 6.27 -19.05 24.41
N ARG A 195 7.49 -18.60 24.75
CA ARG A 195 8.56 -19.49 25.22
C ARG A 195 8.25 -20.10 26.59
N ARG A 196 7.67 -19.33 27.52
CA ARG A 196 7.29 -19.81 28.86
C ARG A 196 6.18 -20.85 28.80
N GLU A 197 5.16 -20.58 27.99
CA GLU A 197 4.05 -21.49 27.72
C GLU A 197 4.57 -22.81 27.13
N LEU A 198 5.47 -22.75 26.14
CA LEU A 198 6.08 -23.94 25.54
C LEU A 198 6.93 -24.76 26.54
N LEU A 199 7.60 -24.09 27.49
CA LEU A 199 8.40 -24.76 28.52
C LEU A 199 7.54 -25.32 29.67
N GLY A 200 6.22 -25.12 29.66
CA GLY A 200 5.31 -25.61 30.71
C GLY A 200 5.51 -24.92 32.07
N LEU A 201 6.19 -23.76 32.09
CA LEU A 201 6.43 -23.00 33.33
C LEU A 201 5.16 -22.31 33.86
N ASP A 202 4.09 -22.29 33.04
CA ASP A 202 2.77 -21.77 33.41
C ASP A 202 1.81 -22.88 33.90
N ALA A 203 2.24 -24.15 33.94
CA ALA A 203 1.47 -25.21 34.58
C ALA A 203 1.50 -25.01 36.11
N PRO A 204 0.36 -25.10 36.82
CA PRO A 204 0.38 -25.08 38.27
C PRO A 204 1.26 -26.23 38.74
N VAL A 205 2.32 -25.92 39.48
CA VAL A 205 3.20 -26.91 40.10
C VAL A 205 2.36 -27.73 41.07
N GLU A 206 1.78 -28.83 40.61
CA GLU A 206 1.45 -29.95 41.50
C GLU A 206 2.78 -30.40 42.08
N LYS A 207 2.95 -30.17 43.39
CA LYS A 207 4.12 -30.64 44.14
C LYS A 207 4.36 -32.11 43.78
N PRO A 208 5.58 -32.51 43.36
CA PRO A 208 5.83 -33.89 43.02
C PRO A 208 5.55 -34.74 44.26
N LYS A 209 4.56 -35.62 44.16
CA LYS A 209 4.41 -36.74 45.07
C LYS A 209 5.63 -37.64 44.87
N GLU A 210 6.27 -37.92 45.99
CA GLU A 210 7.35 -38.87 46.21
C GLU A 210 7.26 -40.09 45.28
N LEU A 211 8.29 -40.27 44.45
CA LEU A 211 8.74 -41.60 44.05
C LEU A 211 10.26 -41.63 44.20
N SER A 212 10.65 -42.17 45.35
CA SER A 212 11.97 -42.69 45.65
C SER A 212 12.38 -43.75 44.63
N LEU A 213 13.64 -43.71 44.20
CA LEU A 213 14.53 -44.86 44.00
C LEU A 213 15.93 -44.31 43.66
N GLU A 214 16.83 -44.52 44.62
CA GLU A 214 18.21 -44.01 44.70
C GLU A 214 19.17 -44.79 43.80
N ILE A 215 20.07 -44.09 43.09
CA ILE A 215 21.42 -44.59 42.75
C ILE A 215 22.43 -43.44 42.95
N GLU A 216 23.14 -43.55 44.07
CA GLU A 216 24.40 -42.97 44.58
C GLU A 216 25.04 -41.74 43.89
N THR A 217 25.01 -40.62 44.61
CA THR A 217 25.89 -39.46 44.46
C THR A 217 27.19 -39.65 45.27
N LEU A 218 28.35 -39.44 44.65
CA LEU A 218 29.65 -39.37 45.34
C LEU A 218 29.89 -37.96 45.95
N ASP A 219 29.84 -37.90 47.28
CA ASP A 219 30.71 -37.20 48.26
C ASP A 219 31.28 -35.77 48.08
N GLU A 220 30.69 -34.86 47.29
CA GLU A 220 31.07 -33.43 47.35
C GLU A 220 29.93 -32.42 47.59
N GLU A 221 28.73 -32.85 48.01
CA GLU A 221 27.59 -31.96 48.26
C GLU A 221 27.04 -31.99 49.71
N ALA A 222 27.89 -32.25 50.71
CA ALA A 222 27.47 -32.26 52.12
C ALA A 222 27.79 -30.97 52.92
N ASN A 223 28.32 -29.91 52.30
CA ASN A 223 28.84 -28.76 53.07
C ASN A 223 28.34 -27.36 52.68
N LEU A 224 27.16 -27.25 52.04
CA LEU A 224 26.49 -25.95 51.85
C LEU A 224 25.03 -25.90 52.35
N ALA A 225 24.62 -26.88 53.16
CA ALA A 225 23.40 -26.77 53.96
C ALA A 225 23.67 -25.96 55.23
N ASN A 226 23.92 -24.65 55.06
CA ASN A 226 23.71 -23.59 56.05
C ASN A 226 24.23 -22.28 55.47
N ASN A 227 23.38 -21.57 54.72
CA ASN A 227 23.34 -20.11 54.73
C ASN A 227 22.01 -19.64 54.14
N ASP A 228 21.23 -18.98 54.99
CA ASP A 228 20.03 -18.22 54.65
C ASP A 228 20.34 -17.13 53.61
N GLU A 229 19.95 -17.32 52.34
CA GLU A 229 19.86 -16.25 51.33
C GLU A 229 18.57 -16.39 50.49
N VAL A 230 17.43 -16.00 51.07
CA VAL A 230 16.11 -15.97 50.40
C VAL A 230 15.63 -14.59 49.84
N PRO A 231 16.31 -13.42 49.98
CA PRO A 231 15.77 -12.16 49.40
C PRO A 231 15.99 -11.94 47.89
N ALA A 232 17.00 -12.55 47.26
CA ALA A 232 17.41 -12.18 45.90
C ALA A 232 16.55 -12.83 44.79
N VAL A 233 15.98 -14.00 45.06
CA VAL A 233 15.18 -14.76 44.07
C VAL A 233 13.80 -14.14 43.87
N SER A 234 13.20 -13.55 44.91
CA SER A 234 11.90 -12.87 44.83
C SER A 234 11.97 -11.59 43.99
N ALA A 235 12.97 -10.73 44.22
CA ALA A 235 13.15 -9.48 43.47
C ALA A 235 13.42 -9.72 41.96
N MET A 236 14.16 -10.78 41.63
CA MET A 236 14.38 -11.19 40.23
C MET A 236 13.06 -11.64 39.59
N GLU A 237 12.21 -12.39 40.30
CA GLU A 237 10.93 -12.85 39.77
C GLU A 237 9.92 -11.71 39.61
N GLU A 238 9.88 -10.75 40.54
CA GLU A 238 9.09 -9.52 40.43
C GLU A 238 9.48 -8.71 39.19
N SER A 239 10.79 -8.53 38.95
CA SER A 239 11.29 -7.83 37.76
C SER A 239 10.88 -8.54 36.46
N ARG A 240 10.87 -9.88 36.45
CA ARG A 240 10.44 -10.70 35.30
C ARG A 240 8.95 -10.59 35.08
N GLN A 241 8.14 -10.59 36.13
CA GLN A 241 6.70 -10.39 36.05
C GLN A 241 6.36 -8.98 35.54
N ALA A 242 7.08 -7.96 35.97
CA ALA A 242 6.92 -6.60 35.45
C ALA A 242 7.22 -6.52 33.94
N ILE A 243 8.27 -7.20 33.47
CA ILE A 243 8.58 -7.30 32.03
C ILE A 243 7.47 -8.03 31.28
N LEU A 244 6.96 -9.14 31.82
CA LEU A 244 5.84 -9.87 31.22
C LEU A 244 4.57 -9.01 31.13
N ASN A 245 4.33 -8.16 32.11
CA ASN A 245 3.22 -7.20 32.13
C ASN A 245 3.53 -5.93 31.30
N ALA A 246 4.51 -6.01 30.41
CA ALA A 246 4.86 -4.97 29.44
C ALA A 246 5.16 -3.60 30.08
N ALA A 247 5.86 -3.61 31.22
CA ALA A 247 6.35 -2.38 31.87
C ALA A 247 7.31 -1.56 30.99
N ILE A 248 8.09 -2.20 30.11
CA ILE A 248 9.02 -1.49 29.22
C ILE A 248 8.27 -0.65 28.17
N PRO A 249 7.29 -1.18 27.40
CA PRO A 249 6.45 -0.36 26.55
C PRO A 249 5.86 0.88 27.23
N LYS A 250 5.40 0.76 28.49
CA LYS A 250 4.92 1.91 29.28
C LYS A 250 5.98 3.01 29.42
N ILE A 251 7.22 2.64 29.75
CA ILE A 251 8.34 3.59 29.87
C ILE A 251 8.66 4.23 28.51
N VAL A 252 8.66 3.43 27.44
CA VAL A 252 8.89 3.94 26.07
C VAL A 252 7.84 4.98 25.71
N PHE A 253 6.57 4.71 25.99
CA PHE A 253 5.49 5.66 25.78
C PHE A 253 5.69 6.96 26.58
N GLN A 254 6.02 6.86 27.87
CA GLN A 254 6.29 8.05 28.72
C GLN A 254 7.43 8.91 28.17
N ASN A 255 8.49 8.29 27.65
CA ASN A 255 9.58 9.05 27.03
C ASN A 255 9.17 9.64 25.67
N ALA A 256 8.32 8.94 24.91
CA ALA A 256 7.82 9.42 23.63
C ALA A 256 6.95 10.67 23.77
N ILE A 257 6.05 10.71 24.77
CA ILE A 257 5.22 11.90 25.03
C ILE A 257 6.03 13.09 25.55
N GLN A 258 7.13 12.86 26.25
CA GLN A 258 8.07 13.94 26.63
C GLN A 258 8.78 14.52 25.41
N ALA A 259 9.12 13.68 24.42
CA ALA A 259 9.78 14.12 23.19
C ALA A 259 8.82 14.78 22.18
N ILE A 260 7.56 14.33 22.12
CA ILE A 260 6.52 14.79 21.21
C ILE A 260 5.19 14.95 21.98
N PRO A 261 5.01 16.06 22.73
CA PRO A 261 3.87 16.22 23.62
C PRO A 261 2.56 16.56 22.90
N ASN A 262 2.60 17.39 21.86
CA ASN A 262 1.44 18.09 21.29
C ASN A 262 0.78 17.39 20.08
N ASP A 263 0.91 16.07 19.94
CA ASP A 263 0.30 15.32 18.83
C ASP A 263 -0.61 14.19 19.34
N ALA A 264 -1.92 14.44 19.32
CA ALA A 264 -2.95 13.46 19.69
C ALA A 264 -2.95 12.25 18.75
N SER A 265 -2.81 12.46 17.44
CA SER A 265 -2.78 11.39 16.45
C SER A 265 -1.60 10.44 16.67
N PHE A 266 -0.46 10.98 17.10
CA PHE A 266 0.71 10.19 17.46
C PHE A 266 0.45 9.31 18.69
N ARG A 267 -0.22 9.82 19.73
CA ARG A 267 -0.58 9.02 20.91
C ARG A 267 -1.55 7.90 20.56
N LEU A 268 -2.53 8.18 19.70
CA LEU A 268 -3.48 7.16 19.24
C LEU A 268 -2.82 6.03 18.46
N LYS A 269 -1.70 6.28 17.75
CA LYS A 269 -0.92 5.19 17.11
C LYS A 269 -0.40 4.17 18.13
N PHE A 270 -0.06 4.56 19.36
CA PHE A 270 0.33 3.59 20.41
C PHE A 270 -0.83 2.69 20.81
N VAL A 271 -2.05 3.25 20.86
CA VAL A 271 -3.29 2.50 21.12
C VAL A 271 -3.54 1.50 20.00
N GLU A 272 -3.42 1.93 18.73
CA GLU A 272 -3.51 1.04 17.56
C GLU A 272 -2.49 -0.10 17.63
N ILE A 273 -1.25 0.17 18.06
CA ILE A 273 -0.24 -0.87 18.25
C ILE A 273 -0.63 -1.84 19.37
N CYS A 274 -1.14 -1.35 20.51
CA CYS A 274 -1.62 -2.21 21.59
C CYS A 274 -2.71 -3.19 21.11
N HIS A 275 -3.59 -2.75 20.21
CA HIS A 275 -4.66 -3.58 19.64
C HIS A 275 -4.16 -4.73 18.74
N LEU A 276 -2.89 -4.72 18.33
CA LEU A 276 -2.28 -5.83 17.60
C LEU A 276 -1.85 -6.99 18.51
N PHE A 277 -1.90 -6.81 19.84
CA PHE A 277 -1.43 -7.78 20.83
C PHE A 277 -2.57 -8.25 21.76
N PRO A 278 -2.50 -9.49 22.29
CA PRO A 278 -3.46 -10.03 23.25
C PRO A 278 -3.79 -9.10 24.42
N THR A 279 -5.09 -8.99 24.73
CA THR A 279 -5.64 -8.09 25.75
C THR A 279 -5.13 -8.37 27.16
N SER A 280 -4.69 -9.60 27.43
CA SER A 280 -4.16 -10.02 28.74
C SER A 280 -3.00 -9.16 29.27
N TYR A 281 -2.25 -8.49 28.39
CA TYR A 281 -1.19 -7.55 28.78
C TYR A 281 -1.20 -6.22 28.03
N SER A 282 -1.84 -6.14 26.86
CA SER A 282 -1.91 -4.89 26.10
C SER A 282 -2.97 -3.92 26.64
N LYS A 283 -4.06 -4.42 27.24
CA LYS A 283 -5.20 -3.62 27.71
C LYS A 283 -4.80 -2.57 28.74
N ALA A 284 -4.07 -2.98 29.78
CA ALA A 284 -3.61 -2.07 30.83
C ALA A 284 -2.75 -0.92 30.28
N ILE A 285 -1.97 -1.17 29.22
CA ILE A 285 -1.14 -0.15 28.59
C ILE A 285 -1.98 0.75 27.68
N ALA A 286 -2.91 0.19 26.91
CA ALA A 286 -3.86 0.99 26.13
C ALA A 286 -4.66 1.95 27.01
N ASP A 287 -5.14 1.48 28.17
CA ASP A 287 -5.86 2.29 29.15
C ASP A 287 -4.97 3.42 29.71
N ILE A 288 -3.69 3.15 30.01
CA ILE A 288 -2.74 4.19 30.46
C ILE A 288 -2.49 5.23 29.34
N VAL A 289 -2.30 4.77 28.10
CA VAL A 289 -2.08 5.67 26.96
C VAL A 289 -3.29 6.58 26.75
N LEU A 290 -4.50 6.03 26.85
CA LEU A 290 -5.73 6.80 26.69
C LEU A 290 -6.02 7.73 27.85
N ALA A 291 -5.79 7.31 29.10
CA ALA A 291 -5.89 8.20 30.25
C ALA A 291 -4.97 9.42 30.08
N SER A 292 -3.71 9.19 29.71
CA SER A 292 -2.76 10.26 29.40
C SER A 292 -3.19 11.13 28.21
N ALA A 293 -3.81 10.54 27.17
CA ALA A 293 -4.32 11.30 26.04
C ALA A 293 -5.53 12.16 26.41
N LEU A 294 -6.43 11.67 27.27
CA LEU A 294 -7.61 12.43 27.76
C LEU A 294 -7.21 13.59 28.66
N GLU A 295 -6.17 13.43 29.47
CA GLU A 295 -5.64 14.50 30.32
C GLU A 295 -5.08 15.67 29.48
N ASP A 296 -4.28 15.37 28.46
CA ASP A 296 -3.62 16.40 27.65
C ASP A 296 -4.48 16.92 26.48
N PHE A 297 -5.39 16.10 25.94
CA PHE A 297 -6.25 16.41 24.80
C PHE A 297 -7.74 16.26 25.13
N GLY A 298 -8.15 16.72 26.31
CA GLY A 298 -9.52 16.60 26.79
C GLY A 298 -10.59 17.27 25.92
N THR A 299 -10.23 18.10 24.94
CA THR A 299 -11.15 18.72 23.97
C THR A 299 -11.26 17.99 22.63
N ASP A 300 -10.38 17.02 22.35
CA ASP A 300 -10.33 16.32 21.07
C ASP A 300 -11.33 15.16 21.03
N ALA A 301 -12.33 15.27 20.15
CA ALA A 301 -13.35 14.24 19.96
C ALA A 301 -12.77 12.89 19.54
N THR A 302 -11.65 12.87 18.80
CA THR A 302 -11.03 11.62 18.33
C THR A 302 -10.40 10.82 19.46
N VAL A 303 -9.84 11.50 20.47
CA VAL A 303 -9.26 10.88 21.66
C VAL A 303 -10.37 10.30 22.55
N TRP A 304 -11.44 11.06 22.76
CA TRP A 304 -12.62 10.57 23.47
C TRP A 304 -13.26 9.37 22.76
N SER A 305 -13.38 9.45 21.44
CA SER A 305 -13.86 8.33 20.60
C SER A 305 -13.01 7.08 20.81
N ALA A 306 -11.68 7.18 20.74
CA ALA A 306 -10.78 6.04 20.97
C ALA A 306 -10.92 5.44 22.38
N HIS A 307 -11.11 6.28 23.41
CA HIS A 307 -11.36 5.82 24.78
C HIS A 307 -12.70 5.09 24.92
N CYS A 308 -13.75 5.60 24.29
CA CYS A 308 -15.08 4.96 24.29
C CYS A 308 -15.05 3.60 23.58
N GLN A 309 -14.19 3.45 22.57
CA GLN A 309 -14.07 2.24 21.76
C GLN A 309 -13.20 1.14 22.39
N GLN A 310 -12.42 1.42 23.45
CA GLN A 310 -11.54 0.41 24.06
C GLN A 310 -12.19 -0.94 24.39
N PRO A 311 -13.40 -0.98 24.98
CA PRO A 311 -14.05 -2.25 25.29
C PRO A 311 -14.23 -3.12 24.03
N ALA A 312 -14.41 -2.51 22.86
CA ALA A 312 -14.65 -3.18 21.57
C ALA A 312 -13.48 -4.02 21.05
N PHE A 313 -12.32 -3.95 21.70
CA PHE A 313 -11.13 -4.74 21.38
C PHE A 313 -10.94 -5.94 22.31
N ASP A 314 -11.79 -6.10 23.33
CA ASP A 314 -11.81 -7.24 24.24
C ASP A 314 -12.64 -8.38 23.64
N LEU A 315 -12.03 -9.14 22.71
CA LEU A 315 -12.70 -10.16 21.91
C LEU A 315 -13.20 -11.37 22.71
N GLU A 316 -12.77 -11.53 23.97
CA GLU A 316 -13.19 -12.63 24.85
C GLU A 316 -14.56 -12.36 25.49
N ARG A 317 -14.98 -11.10 25.54
CA ARG A 317 -16.25 -10.68 26.17
C ARG A 317 -17.41 -10.75 25.19
N ASP A 318 -18.61 -10.85 25.74
CA ASP A 318 -19.84 -10.77 24.95
C ASP A 318 -19.92 -9.43 24.19
N VAL A 319 -20.25 -9.52 22.89
CA VAL A 319 -20.22 -8.40 21.96
C VAL A 319 -21.21 -7.32 22.34
N ASP A 320 -22.41 -7.69 22.81
CA ASP A 320 -23.44 -6.72 23.16
C ASP A 320 -23.17 -6.05 24.50
N ALA A 321 -22.62 -6.79 25.48
CA ALA A 321 -22.13 -6.20 26.72
C ALA A 321 -21.00 -5.17 26.49
N VAL A 322 -20.12 -5.45 25.53
CA VAL A 322 -19.06 -4.53 25.12
C VAL A 322 -19.63 -3.30 24.41
N ARG A 323 -20.63 -3.48 23.53
CA ARG A 323 -21.33 -2.37 22.85
C ARG A 323 -22.09 -1.48 23.84
N SER A 324 -22.73 -2.05 24.86
CA SER A 324 -23.43 -1.26 25.88
C SER A 324 -22.46 -0.41 26.68
N GLU A 325 -21.34 -1.00 27.11
CA GLU A 325 -20.28 -0.27 27.82
C GLU A 325 -19.70 0.87 26.96
N ALA A 326 -19.43 0.62 25.68
CA ALA A 326 -18.94 1.66 24.77
C ALA A 326 -19.96 2.79 24.60
N LEU A 327 -21.25 2.47 24.44
CA LEU A 327 -22.32 3.46 24.35
C LEU A 327 -22.46 4.29 25.63
N GLU A 328 -22.34 3.68 26.81
CA GLU A 328 -22.32 4.40 28.09
C GLU A 328 -21.14 5.39 28.16
N ARG A 329 -19.94 4.98 27.75
CA ARG A 329 -18.78 5.88 27.64
C ARG A 329 -19.02 7.02 26.65
N TYR A 330 -19.71 6.77 25.54
CA TYR A 330 -20.08 7.83 24.61
C TYR A 330 -21.11 8.80 25.21
N THR A 331 -22.05 8.31 26.03
CA THR A 331 -23.00 9.21 26.71
C THR A 331 -22.29 10.14 27.68
N THR A 332 -21.35 9.62 28.47
CA THR A 332 -20.54 10.46 29.37
C THR A 332 -19.65 11.44 28.60
N ALA A 333 -19.07 11.01 27.48
CA ALA A 333 -18.28 11.87 26.60
C ALA A 333 -19.12 13.00 25.96
N LEU A 334 -20.39 12.76 25.65
CA LEU A 334 -21.29 13.79 25.12
C LEU A 334 -21.75 14.79 26.19
N GLU A 335 -21.82 14.36 27.45
CA GLU A 335 -22.08 15.26 28.59
C GLU A 335 -20.87 16.16 28.87
N THR A 336 -19.64 15.64 28.76
CA THR A 336 -18.41 16.44 28.94
C THR A 336 -18.12 17.33 27.74
N LEU A 337 -18.31 16.83 26.51
CA LEU A 337 -18.08 17.52 25.25
C LEU A 337 -19.33 17.48 24.36
N PRO A 338 -20.28 18.41 24.53
CA PRO A 338 -21.48 18.51 23.69
C PRO A 338 -21.16 19.15 22.32
N THR A 339 -20.17 18.62 21.61
CA THR A 339 -19.71 19.12 20.30
C THR A 339 -20.27 18.27 19.17
N ASP A 340 -20.47 18.88 18.00
CA ASP A 340 -20.89 18.15 16.78
C ASP A 340 -19.83 17.15 16.32
N ALA A 341 -18.55 17.37 16.65
CA ALA A 341 -17.47 16.43 16.41
C ALA A 341 -17.62 15.15 17.24
N MET A 342 -17.98 15.25 18.52
CA MET A 342 -18.20 14.08 19.38
C MET A 342 -19.44 13.28 18.94
N ARG A 343 -20.51 13.99 18.56
CA ARG A 343 -21.70 13.39 17.94
C ARG A 343 -21.34 12.64 16.66
N HIS A 344 -20.46 13.23 15.85
CA HIS A 344 -19.99 12.63 14.61
C HIS A 344 -19.24 11.33 14.86
N GLU A 345 -18.30 11.32 15.81
CA GLU A 345 -17.53 10.15 16.19
C GLU A 345 -18.39 8.99 16.71
N LEU A 346 -19.39 9.29 17.55
CA LEU A 346 -20.36 8.28 18.01
C LEU A 346 -21.09 7.62 16.84
N LEU A 347 -21.70 8.42 15.95
CA LEU A 347 -22.48 7.90 14.82
C LEU A 347 -21.60 7.15 13.82
N LEU A 348 -20.37 7.62 13.61
CA LEU A 348 -19.38 6.95 12.77
C LEU A 348 -18.96 5.59 13.35
N TRP A 349 -18.73 5.51 14.66
CA TRP A 349 -18.43 4.25 15.33
C TRP A 349 -19.60 3.26 15.21
N CYS A 350 -20.83 3.71 15.48
CA CYS A 350 -22.03 2.87 15.32
C CYS A 350 -22.11 2.27 13.90
N ALA A 351 -21.93 3.11 12.87
CA ALA A 351 -21.94 2.66 11.48
C ALA A 351 -20.81 1.66 11.16
N LYS A 352 -19.59 1.89 11.67
CA LYS A 352 -18.45 0.98 11.51
C LYS A 352 -18.71 -0.36 12.19
N GLU A 353 -19.24 -0.38 13.42
CA GLU A 353 -19.54 -1.63 14.14
C GLU A 353 -20.58 -2.49 13.42
N LEU A 354 -21.62 -1.87 12.86
CA LEU A 354 -22.64 -2.55 12.06
C LEU A 354 -22.08 -3.21 10.80
N SER A 355 -20.96 -2.68 10.28
CA SER A 355 -20.28 -3.27 9.13
C SER A 355 -19.28 -4.37 9.51
N ARG A 356 -18.75 -4.32 10.74
CA ARG A 356 -17.68 -5.21 11.23
C ARG A 356 -18.23 -6.54 11.75
N LEU A 357 -19.30 -6.50 12.54
CA LEU A 357 -19.86 -7.66 13.23
C LEU A 357 -21.37 -7.75 13.00
N PRO A 358 -21.97 -8.96 13.00
CA PRO A 358 -23.42 -9.09 13.00
C PRO A 358 -24.01 -8.33 14.21
N ALA A 359 -25.08 -7.60 13.95
CA ALA A 359 -25.74 -6.77 14.94
C ALA A 359 -26.95 -7.49 15.52
N SER A 360 -27.10 -7.46 16.84
CA SER A 360 -28.33 -7.89 17.49
C SER A 360 -29.46 -6.91 17.24
N THR A 361 -30.70 -7.36 17.42
CA THR A 361 -31.89 -6.51 17.29
C THR A 361 -31.83 -5.30 18.23
N TRP A 362 -31.36 -5.50 19.46
CA TRP A 362 -31.12 -4.44 20.43
C TRP A 362 -30.17 -3.36 19.89
N PHE A 363 -29.02 -3.75 19.34
CA PHE A 363 -28.06 -2.77 18.82
C PHE A 363 -28.60 -2.04 17.58
N LEU A 364 -29.35 -2.73 16.72
CA LEU A 364 -30.02 -2.10 15.56
C LEU A 364 -31.06 -1.05 15.99
N GLU A 365 -31.88 -1.34 16.98
CA GLU A 365 -32.86 -0.40 17.51
C GLU A 365 -32.18 0.79 18.19
N ARG A 366 -31.13 0.53 18.98
CA ARG A 366 -30.37 1.56 19.67
C ARG A 366 -29.66 2.50 18.71
N THR A 367 -28.98 1.96 17.70
CA THR A 367 -28.31 2.76 16.66
C THR A 367 -29.31 3.61 15.88
N ARG A 368 -30.48 3.05 15.51
CA ARG A 368 -31.55 3.82 14.88
C ARG A 368 -32.02 4.98 15.76
N ALA A 369 -32.26 4.73 17.05
CA ALA A 369 -32.66 5.76 18.00
C ALA A 369 -31.60 6.88 18.10
N LEU A 370 -30.31 6.53 18.13
CA LEU A 370 -29.20 7.49 18.15
C LEU A 370 -29.16 8.36 16.90
N PHE A 371 -29.31 7.77 15.70
CA PHE A 371 -29.38 8.54 14.46
C PHE A 371 -30.59 9.49 14.43
N THR A 372 -31.71 9.12 15.07
CA THR A 372 -32.88 10.00 15.17
C THR A 372 -32.73 11.12 16.20
N SER A 373 -32.07 10.86 17.33
CA SER A 373 -31.96 11.84 18.42
C SER A 373 -30.78 12.78 18.26
N VAL A 374 -29.62 12.26 17.84
CA VAL A 374 -28.38 13.01 17.66
C VAL A 374 -28.31 13.65 16.27
N GLY A 375 -28.87 12.96 15.27
CA GLY A 375 -28.93 13.43 13.88
C GLY A 375 -27.59 13.34 13.13
N PRO A 376 -27.60 12.99 11.83
CA PRO A 376 -26.39 13.07 11.00
C PRO A 376 -25.99 14.53 10.76
N SER A 377 -24.80 14.92 11.24
CA SER A 377 -24.26 16.29 11.11
C SER A 377 -23.41 16.51 9.86
N THR A 378 -23.04 15.44 9.15
CA THR A 378 -22.16 15.50 7.98
C THR A 378 -22.67 14.64 6.82
N PRO A 379 -22.29 14.95 5.56
CA PRO A 379 -22.65 14.13 4.41
C PRO A 379 -22.25 12.66 4.54
N ALA A 380 -21.07 12.39 5.13
CA ALA A 380 -20.59 11.03 5.38
C ALA A 380 -21.52 10.23 6.30
N LEU A 381 -22.09 10.87 7.32
CA LEU A 381 -23.05 10.22 8.23
C LEU A 381 -24.40 9.97 7.57
N TYR A 382 -24.85 10.89 6.70
CA TYR A 382 -26.03 10.63 5.88
C TYR A 382 -25.82 9.42 4.96
N ALA A 383 -24.65 9.31 4.32
CA ALA A 383 -24.31 8.13 3.52
C ALA A 383 -24.27 6.84 4.34
N ALA A 384 -23.68 6.89 5.54
CA ALA A 384 -23.66 5.77 6.48
C ALA A 384 -25.07 5.36 6.96
N LEU A 385 -25.94 6.34 7.24
CA LEU A 385 -27.32 6.12 7.63
C LEU A 385 -28.15 5.52 6.48
N VAL A 386 -27.92 5.97 5.24
CA VAL A 386 -28.52 5.39 4.04
C VAL A 386 -28.10 3.92 3.89
N ASP A 387 -26.81 3.60 4.02
CA ASP A 387 -26.33 2.21 3.96
C ASP A 387 -26.91 1.35 5.09
N PHE A 388 -26.94 1.87 6.31
CA PHE A 388 -27.57 1.20 7.45
C PHE A 388 -29.05 0.89 7.22
N THR A 389 -29.81 1.86 6.69
CA THR A 389 -31.24 1.66 6.42
C THR A 389 -31.49 0.70 5.26
N LEU A 390 -30.62 0.66 4.25
CA LEU A 390 -30.69 -0.36 3.20
C LEU A 390 -30.47 -1.78 3.70
N ARG A 391 -29.63 -1.96 4.73
CA ARG A 391 -29.34 -3.28 5.31
C ARG A 391 -30.39 -3.76 6.29
N THR A 392 -31.07 -2.83 6.96
CA THR A 392 -31.92 -3.14 8.13
C THR A 392 -33.41 -2.91 7.90
N ALA A 393 -33.75 -2.07 6.93
CA ALA A 393 -35.11 -1.69 6.60
C ALA A 393 -35.32 -1.84 5.08
N ASP A 394 -36.11 -0.95 4.49
CA ASP A 394 -36.51 -1.00 3.10
C ASP A 394 -35.87 0.11 2.25
N LEU A 395 -35.88 -0.11 0.93
CA LEU A 395 -35.31 0.80 -0.05
C LEU A 395 -36.03 2.17 -0.07
N VAL A 396 -37.32 2.23 0.24
CA VAL A 396 -38.08 3.50 0.21
C VAL A 396 -37.64 4.39 1.37
N SER A 397 -37.48 3.83 2.56
CA SER A 397 -36.91 4.55 3.71
C SER A 397 -35.50 5.08 3.43
N ALA A 398 -34.64 4.28 2.78
CA ALA A 398 -33.31 4.74 2.39
C ALA A 398 -33.34 5.90 1.38
N ILE A 399 -34.27 5.88 0.42
CA ILE A 399 -34.49 7.00 -0.52
C ILE A 399 -34.97 8.24 0.23
N ALA A 400 -35.88 8.11 1.20
CA ALA A 400 -36.36 9.23 2.00
C ALA A 400 -35.19 9.89 2.76
N ILE A 401 -34.30 9.11 3.35
CA ILE A 401 -33.11 9.63 4.03
C ILE A 401 -32.15 10.29 3.04
N ALA A 402 -31.92 9.69 1.88
CA ALA A 402 -31.10 10.30 0.83
C ALA A 402 -31.71 11.63 0.32
N THR A 403 -33.04 11.73 0.26
CA THR A 403 -33.71 13.00 -0.10
C THR A 403 -33.48 14.07 0.98
N ALA A 404 -33.63 13.72 2.26
CA ALA A 404 -33.31 14.61 3.38
C ALA A 404 -31.82 15.00 3.41
N ALA A 405 -30.93 14.10 3.01
CA ALA A 405 -29.50 14.38 2.89
C ALA A 405 -29.22 15.44 1.82
N THR A 406 -29.82 15.30 0.63
CA THR A 406 -29.66 16.25 -0.47
C THR A 406 -30.28 17.62 -0.18
N THR A 407 -31.33 17.69 0.64
CA THR A 407 -31.90 18.99 1.07
C THR A 407 -31.07 19.65 2.16
N ALA A 408 -30.47 18.88 3.07
CA ALA A 408 -29.57 19.40 4.11
C ALA A 408 -28.22 19.85 3.53
N PHE A 409 -27.66 19.10 2.58
CA PHE A 409 -26.36 19.34 1.96
C PHE A 409 -26.46 19.43 0.43
N PRO A 410 -27.13 20.47 -0.10
CA PRO A 410 -27.37 20.60 -1.54
C PRO A 410 -26.08 20.80 -2.34
N LYS A 411 -24.99 21.24 -1.69
CA LYS A 411 -23.68 21.47 -2.33
C LYS A 411 -22.83 20.21 -2.50
N ASP A 412 -23.22 19.07 -1.92
CA ASP A 412 -22.42 17.84 -2.03
C ASP A 412 -22.91 16.96 -3.19
N ALA A 413 -22.10 16.88 -4.24
CA ALA A 413 -22.38 16.08 -5.43
C ALA A 413 -22.49 14.57 -5.15
N HIS A 414 -21.80 14.03 -4.14
CA HIS A 414 -21.82 12.60 -3.85
C HIS A 414 -23.17 12.15 -3.29
N LEU A 415 -23.82 12.98 -2.49
CA LEU A 415 -25.17 12.70 -1.97
C LEU A 415 -26.21 12.68 -3.08
N TRP A 416 -26.12 13.60 -4.04
CA TRP A 416 -26.97 13.60 -5.23
C TRP A 416 -26.79 12.34 -6.06
N LEU A 417 -25.53 11.91 -6.26
CA LEU A 417 -25.23 10.67 -6.96
C LEU A 417 -25.77 9.45 -6.21
N LEU A 418 -25.61 9.39 -4.88
CA LEU A 418 -26.14 8.33 -4.03
C LEU A 418 -27.67 8.26 -4.15
N ARG A 419 -28.37 9.39 -3.99
CA ARG A 419 -29.83 9.47 -4.16
C ARG A 419 -30.26 8.98 -5.54
N ALA A 420 -29.57 9.41 -6.61
CA ALA A 420 -29.85 8.97 -7.97
C ALA A 420 -29.68 7.44 -8.14
N GLN A 421 -28.63 6.85 -7.56
CA GLN A 421 -28.41 5.40 -7.60
C GLN A 421 -29.54 4.62 -6.90
N LEU A 422 -30.04 5.10 -5.76
CA LEU A 422 -31.14 4.45 -5.05
C LEU A 422 -32.46 4.54 -5.81
N VAL A 423 -32.76 5.71 -6.40
CA VAL A 423 -33.95 5.91 -7.23
C VAL A 423 -33.91 5.00 -8.46
N MET A 424 -32.74 4.88 -9.10
CA MET A 424 -32.53 3.94 -10.21
C MET A 424 -32.78 2.50 -9.77
N ARG A 425 -32.24 2.09 -8.60
CA ARG A 425 -32.43 0.75 -8.04
C ARG A 425 -33.91 0.47 -7.77
N ALA A 426 -34.64 1.40 -7.19
CA ALA A 426 -36.07 1.26 -6.92
C ALA A 426 -36.86 1.08 -8.21
N ALA A 427 -36.58 1.89 -9.24
CA ALA A 427 -37.23 1.75 -10.53
C ALA A 427 -36.96 0.39 -11.19
N CYS A 428 -35.74 -0.15 -11.08
CA CYS A 428 -35.43 -1.50 -11.56
C CYS A 428 -36.18 -2.62 -10.80
N VAL A 429 -36.36 -2.49 -9.47
CA VAL A 429 -37.10 -3.47 -8.67
C VAL A 429 -38.58 -3.47 -9.05
N VAL A 430 -39.17 -2.29 -9.29
CA VAL A 430 -40.58 -2.16 -9.73
C VAL A 430 -40.79 -2.79 -11.12
N GLU A 431 -39.84 -2.66 -12.04
CA GLU A 431 -39.91 -3.29 -13.37
C GLU A 431 -39.83 -4.83 -13.34
N ALA A 432 -39.20 -5.42 -12.31
CA ALA A 432 -39.02 -6.87 -12.18
C ALA A 432 -40.21 -7.61 -11.53
N ALA A 433 -41.14 -6.89 -10.90
CA ALA A 433 -42.35 -7.50 -10.35
C ALA A 433 -43.26 -7.97 -11.50
N PRO A 434 -43.75 -9.23 -11.50
CA PRO A 434 -44.57 -9.73 -12.59
C PRO A 434 -45.84 -8.89 -12.71
N ALA A 435 -46.02 -8.26 -13.87
CA ALA A 435 -47.18 -7.45 -14.19
C ALA A 435 -48.46 -8.29 -14.03
N THR A 436 -49.13 -8.18 -12.89
CA THR A 436 -50.46 -8.73 -12.70
C THR A 436 -51.36 -7.99 -13.69
N LYS A 437 -51.98 -8.77 -14.58
CA LYS A 437 -52.83 -8.29 -15.67
C LYS A 437 -54.09 -7.62 -15.11
N ARG A 438 -54.00 -6.37 -14.64
CA ARG A 438 -55.09 -5.38 -14.54
C ARG A 438 -54.60 -4.12 -13.85
N ALA A 439 -54.10 -3.16 -14.63
CA ALA A 439 -54.19 -1.75 -14.27
C ALA A 439 -54.36 -0.94 -15.56
N LYS A 440 -55.59 -0.50 -15.79
CA LYS A 440 -55.99 0.37 -16.90
C LYS A 440 -55.75 1.81 -16.43
N THR A 441 -54.98 2.56 -17.23
CA THR A 441 -54.92 4.05 -17.27
C THR A 441 -54.71 4.79 -15.94
N THR A 442 -53.44 5.04 -15.61
CA THR A 442 -52.93 6.30 -15.02
C THR A 442 -51.51 6.51 -15.58
N ALA A 443 -51.05 7.77 -15.64
CA ALA A 443 -49.84 8.22 -16.36
C ALA A 443 -48.69 7.20 -16.36
N ALA A 444 -48.14 6.91 -17.55
CA ALA A 444 -47.01 6.00 -17.70
C ALA A 444 -45.89 6.44 -16.74
N ALA A 445 -45.54 5.57 -15.78
CA ALA A 445 -44.47 5.86 -14.84
C ALA A 445 -43.20 6.25 -15.62
N PRO A 446 -42.49 7.31 -15.20
CA PRO A 446 -41.28 7.73 -15.89
C PRO A 446 -40.32 6.55 -15.97
N SER A 447 -39.68 6.37 -17.13
CA SER A 447 -38.68 5.30 -17.29
C SER A 447 -37.64 5.37 -16.16
N LYS A 448 -37.06 4.24 -15.75
CA LYS A 448 -36.03 4.21 -14.69
C LYS A 448 -34.91 5.24 -14.90
N PHE A 449 -34.56 5.48 -16.15
CA PHE A 449 -33.57 6.49 -16.53
C PHE A 449 -34.09 7.91 -16.34
N GLN A 450 -35.35 8.20 -16.68
CA GLN A 450 -35.96 9.53 -16.54
C GLN A 450 -36.13 9.95 -15.07
N ALA A 451 -36.56 9.05 -14.20
CA ALA A 451 -36.66 9.33 -12.76
C ALA A 451 -35.29 9.56 -12.12
N THR A 452 -34.25 8.89 -12.62
CA THR A 452 -32.87 9.08 -12.15
C THR A 452 -32.27 10.38 -12.70
N LEU A 453 -32.55 10.70 -13.97
CA LEU A 453 -32.11 11.94 -14.61
C LEU A 453 -32.70 13.17 -13.92
N SER A 454 -33.97 13.15 -13.50
CA SER A 454 -34.56 14.29 -12.80
C SER A 454 -33.84 14.62 -11.49
N VAL A 455 -33.39 13.62 -10.73
CA VAL A 455 -32.61 13.82 -9.50
C VAL A 455 -31.24 14.44 -9.82
N ILE A 456 -30.60 14.01 -10.90
CA ILE A 456 -29.30 14.57 -11.30
C ILE A 456 -29.44 15.99 -11.82
N GLU A 457 -30.48 16.28 -12.60
CA GLU A 457 -30.80 17.62 -13.07
C GLU A 457 -31.12 18.57 -11.89
N GLU A 458 -31.78 18.08 -10.84
CA GLU A 458 -31.98 18.80 -9.59
C GLU A 458 -30.63 19.11 -8.92
N GLY A 459 -29.75 18.11 -8.77
CA GLY A 459 -28.42 18.29 -8.19
C GLY A 459 -27.54 19.27 -8.97
N LEU A 460 -27.58 19.22 -10.31
CA LEU A 460 -26.85 20.13 -11.19
C LEU A 460 -27.33 21.60 -11.10
N ARG A 461 -28.55 21.86 -10.62
CA ARG A 461 -28.99 23.24 -10.32
C ARG A 461 -28.30 23.80 -9.08
N HIS A 462 -27.95 22.95 -8.13
CA HIS A 462 -27.26 23.33 -6.90
C HIS A 462 -25.74 23.33 -7.06
N VAL A 463 -25.20 22.37 -7.83
CA VAL A 463 -23.76 22.18 -8.05
C VAL A 463 -23.46 22.03 -9.54
N PRO A 464 -23.47 23.14 -10.31
CA PRO A 464 -23.32 23.10 -11.76
C PRO A 464 -21.92 22.68 -12.21
N ASP A 465 -20.91 22.87 -11.37
CA ASP A 465 -19.50 22.54 -11.60
C ASP A 465 -19.14 21.08 -11.27
N ALA A 466 -20.07 20.30 -10.71
CA ALA A 466 -19.84 18.90 -10.33
C ALA A 466 -19.65 17.97 -11.55
N THR A 467 -18.41 17.57 -11.81
CA THR A 467 -18.01 16.62 -12.88
C THR A 467 -18.79 15.31 -12.82
N LEU A 468 -18.84 14.68 -11.65
CA LEU A 468 -19.45 13.37 -11.42
C LEU A 468 -20.93 13.33 -11.81
N LEU A 469 -21.66 14.43 -11.60
CA LEU A 469 -23.08 14.54 -11.97
C LEU A 469 -23.27 14.64 -13.47
N TRP A 470 -22.43 15.42 -14.17
CA TRP A 470 -22.47 15.51 -15.62
C TRP A 470 -22.10 14.21 -16.31
N GLU A 471 -21.07 13.52 -15.82
CA GLU A 471 -20.68 12.20 -16.31
C GLU A 471 -21.83 11.21 -16.17
N ARG A 472 -22.46 11.16 -14.99
CA ARG A 472 -23.60 10.27 -14.76
C ARG A 472 -24.80 10.65 -15.62
N SER A 473 -25.07 11.95 -15.81
CA SER A 473 -26.14 12.44 -16.69
C SER A 473 -25.97 11.94 -18.12
N LEU A 474 -24.77 12.08 -18.71
CA LEU A 474 -24.49 11.60 -20.06
C LEU A 474 -24.65 10.09 -20.19
N GLN A 475 -24.11 9.32 -19.23
CA GLN A 475 -24.27 7.87 -19.20
C GLN A 475 -25.74 7.43 -19.20
N LEU A 476 -26.57 8.09 -18.39
CA LEU A 476 -28.00 7.79 -18.33
C LEU A 476 -28.73 8.19 -19.61
N GLN A 477 -28.37 9.31 -20.25
CA GLN A 477 -28.94 9.70 -21.55
C GLN A 477 -28.55 8.71 -22.66
N PHE A 478 -27.32 8.19 -22.66
CA PHE A 478 -26.90 7.13 -23.58
C PHE A 478 -27.73 5.86 -23.37
N ALA A 479 -27.90 5.44 -22.11
CA ALA A 479 -28.66 4.24 -21.77
C ALA A 479 -30.15 4.38 -22.08
N ALA A 480 -30.72 5.58 -21.88
CA ALA A 480 -32.09 5.93 -22.25
C ALA A 480 -32.30 6.05 -23.77
N LYS A 481 -31.24 5.96 -24.58
CA LYS A 481 -31.25 6.19 -26.03
C LYS A 481 -31.91 7.54 -26.39
N ALA A 482 -31.54 8.59 -25.65
CA ALA A 482 -32.01 9.94 -25.90
C ALA A 482 -31.60 10.41 -27.32
N SER A 483 -32.28 11.46 -27.83
CA SER A 483 -31.97 12.00 -29.15
C SER A 483 -30.52 12.50 -29.23
N THR A 484 -29.93 12.45 -30.43
CA THR A 484 -28.56 12.95 -30.64
C THR A 484 -28.44 14.44 -30.28
N SER A 485 -29.44 15.26 -30.61
CA SER A 485 -29.47 16.68 -30.25
C SER A 485 -29.48 16.93 -28.74
N THR A 486 -30.20 16.12 -27.96
CA THR A 486 -30.24 16.27 -26.49
C THR A 486 -28.92 15.91 -25.84
N ILE A 487 -28.26 14.87 -26.36
CA ILE A 487 -26.95 14.43 -25.89
C ILE A 487 -25.88 15.48 -26.23
N ASP A 488 -25.89 16.01 -27.46
CA ASP A 488 -24.96 17.05 -27.90
C ASP A 488 -25.11 18.33 -27.07
N ALA A 489 -26.35 18.74 -26.77
CA ALA A 489 -26.62 19.90 -25.94
C ALA A 489 -26.15 19.69 -24.49
N THR A 490 -26.38 18.51 -23.92
CA THR A 490 -25.96 18.17 -22.55
C THR A 490 -24.43 18.13 -22.45
N PHE A 491 -23.77 17.51 -23.41
CA PHE A 491 -22.30 17.44 -23.48
C PHE A 491 -21.68 18.85 -23.58
N LYS A 492 -22.20 19.72 -24.45
CA LYS A 492 -21.72 21.10 -24.56
C LYS A 492 -21.88 21.89 -23.26
N LYS A 493 -23.01 21.73 -22.56
CA LYS A 493 -23.22 22.35 -21.25
C LYS A 493 -22.23 21.83 -20.20
N ALA A 494 -22.03 20.51 -20.14
CA ALA A 494 -21.09 19.88 -19.23
C ALA A 494 -19.65 20.37 -19.43
N LEU A 495 -19.22 20.50 -20.69
CA LEU A 495 -17.89 21.02 -21.04
C LEU A 495 -17.65 22.45 -20.56
N VAL A 496 -18.65 23.32 -20.64
CA VAL A 496 -18.55 24.71 -20.19
C VAL A 496 -18.51 24.79 -18.67
N ALA A 497 -19.22 23.90 -17.98
CA ALA A 497 -19.41 24.00 -16.54
C ALA A 497 -18.27 23.41 -15.70
N THR A 498 -17.58 22.38 -16.18
CA THR A 498 -16.72 21.53 -15.32
C THR A 498 -15.23 21.84 -15.38
N ASN A 499 -14.74 22.58 -16.39
CA ASN A 499 -13.31 22.79 -16.70
C ASN A 499 -12.45 21.49 -16.80
N ASN A 500 -13.03 20.31 -16.56
CA ASN A 500 -12.42 18.99 -16.70
C ASN A 500 -12.96 18.34 -17.97
N TRP A 501 -12.02 17.97 -18.83
CA TRP A 501 -12.30 17.71 -20.23
C TRP A 501 -12.36 16.22 -20.57
N THR A 502 -11.74 15.35 -19.77
CA THR A 502 -11.21 14.11 -20.32
C THR A 502 -12.22 12.99 -20.30
N VAL A 503 -12.78 12.67 -19.13
CA VAL A 503 -13.79 11.61 -18.98
C VAL A 503 -15.05 11.93 -19.80
N LEU A 504 -15.53 13.18 -19.79
CA LEU A 504 -16.68 13.61 -20.58
C LEU A 504 -16.43 13.45 -22.09
N ARG A 505 -15.26 13.88 -22.59
CA ARG A 505 -14.91 13.72 -24.02
C ARG A 505 -14.76 12.25 -24.40
N GLN A 506 -14.13 11.44 -23.56
CA GLN A 506 -13.99 9.99 -23.80
C GLN A 506 -15.36 9.31 -23.91
N GLN A 507 -16.26 9.59 -22.96
CA GLN A 507 -17.63 9.08 -22.96
C GLN A 507 -18.39 9.50 -24.22
N TYR A 508 -18.34 10.78 -24.59
CA TYR A 508 -19.01 11.32 -25.78
C TYR A 508 -18.45 10.73 -27.09
N VAL A 509 -17.13 10.68 -27.25
CA VAL A 509 -16.48 10.14 -28.46
C VAL A 509 -16.78 8.64 -28.61
N THR A 510 -16.73 7.88 -27.52
CA THR A 510 -17.06 6.44 -27.54
C THR A 510 -18.51 6.20 -27.93
N TRP A 511 -19.45 7.01 -27.41
CA TRP A 511 -20.85 6.95 -27.81
C TRP A 511 -21.06 7.36 -29.27
N LEU A 512 -20.40 8.43 -29.72
CA LEU A 512 -20.50 8.94 -31.09
C LEU A 512 -19.98 7.90 -32.09
N PHE A 513 -18.88 7.22 -31.75
CA PHE A 513 -18.35 6.12 -32.53
C PHE A 513 -19.38 4.99 -32.68
N ARG A 514 -19.99 4.56 -31.58
CA ARG A 514 -21.00 3.47 -31.58
C ARG A 514 -22.26 3.82 -32.37
N THR A 515 -22.61 5.10 -32.47
CA THR A 515 -23.86 5.55 -33.10
C THR A 515 -23.70 6.01 -34.54
N LYS A 516 -22.62 6.73 -34.87
CA LYS A 516 -22.40 7.37 -36.18
C LYS A 516 -21.08 6.94 -36.86
N GLY A 517 -20.26 6.12 -36.22
CA GLY A 517 -18.98 5.62 -36.77
C GLY A 517 -17.85 6.66 -36.78
N MET A 518 -16.68 6.26 -37.30
CA MET A 518 -15.45 7.08 -37.22
C MET A 518 -15.50 8.37 -38.04
N ALA A 519 -16.30 8.44 -39.09
CA ALA A 519 -16.43 9.64 -39.91
C ALA A 519 -16.93 10.84 -39.09
N ALA A 520 -17.82 10.60 -38.12
CA ALA A 520 -18.32 11.63 -37.21
C ALA A 520 -17.36 11.94 -36.05
N VAL A 521 -16.55 10.97 -35.64
CA VAL A 521 -15.62 11.08 -34.49
C VAL A 521 -14.40 11.94 -34.81
N ARG A 522 -13.82 11.76 -36.00
CA ARG A 522 -12.62 12.49 -36.47
C ARG A 522 -12.71 14.01 -36.34
N PRO A 523 -13.75 14.70 -36.84
CA PRO A 523 -13.85 16.15 -36.69
C PRO A 523 -14.00 16.57 -35.23
N VAL A 524 -14.68 15.77 -34.40
CA VAL A 524 -14.93 16.09 -32.98
C VAL A 524 -13.64 16.06 -32.18
N TYR A 525 -12.88 14.96 -32.21
CA TYR A 525 -11.64 14.90 -31.44
C TYR A 525 -10.58 15.89 -31.97
N ARG A 526 -10.56 16.16 -33.29
CA ARG A 526 -9.68 17.19 -33.87
C ARG A 526 -10.04 18.58 -33.39
N SER A 527 -11.33 18.89 -33.23
CA SER A 527 -11.75 20.18 -32.68
C SER A 527 -11.21 20.40 -31.26
N PHE A 528 -11.01 19.33 -30.49
CA PHE A 528 -10.42 19.41 -29.15
C PHE A 528 -8.91 19.68 -29.16
N PHE A 529 -8.23 19.54 -30.30
CA PHE A 529 -6.81 19.95 -30.46
C PHE A 529 -6.62 21.43 -30.70
N ASN A 530 -7.67 22.16 -31.06
CA ASN A 530 -7.59 23.60 -31.30
C ASN A 530 -7.41 24.42 -30.01
N GLY A 531 -7.51 23.78 -28.84
CA GLY A 531 -7.19 24.36 -27.53
C GLY A 531 -5.83 23.91 -27.00
N GLN A 532 -5.29 24.63 -26.00
CA GLN A 532 -4.06 24.24 -25.33
C GLN A 532 -4.30 22.98 -24.48
N LEU A 533 -3.70 21.85 -24.89
CA LEU A 533 -3.62 20.63 -24.11
C LEU A 533 -2.40 20.71 -23.18
N LEU A 534 -2.62 20.52 -21.89
CA LEU A 534 -1.55 20.51 -20.89
C LEU A 534 -1.03 19.07 -20.71
N PRO A 535 0.29 18.86 -20.48
CA PRO A 535 0.83 17.56 -20.13
C PRO A 535 0.37 17.12 -18.73
N ASN A 536 -0.77 16.43 -18.66
CA ASN A 536 -1.29 15.79 -17.46
C ASN A 536 -1.83 14.39 -17.78
N ASP A 537 -1.93 13.55 -16.75
CA ASP A 537 -2.38 12.16 -16.88
C ASP A 537 -3.75 12.04 -17.56
N ASP A 538 -4.64 13.00 -17.30
CA ASP A 538 -5.95 13.10 -17.93
C ASP A 538 -5.86 13.26 -19.45
N THR A 539 -4.98 14.14 -19.94
CA THR A 539 -4.76 14.37 -21.37
C THR A 539 -4.12 13.15 -22.02
N HIS A 540 -3.23 12.47 -21.32
CA HIS A 540 -2.64 11.21 -21.76
C HIS A 540 -3.74 10.16 -21.99
N ALA A 541 -4.56 9.92 -20.96
CA ALA A 541 -5.66 8.95 -21.02
C ALA A 541 -6.69 9.30 -22.13
N TRP A 542 -6.96 10.58 -22.36
CA TRP A 542 -7.80 11.01 -23.49
C TRP A 542 -7.20 10.60 -24.84
N LEU A 543 -5.88 10.80 -25.01
CA LEU A 543 -5.18 10.58 -26.28
C LEU A 543 -5.14 9.08 -26.58
N ASP A 544 -4.88 8.27 -25.56
CA ASP A 544 -4.90 6.81 -25.67
C ASP A 544 -6.26 6.27 -26.11
N VAL A 545 -7.37 6.80 -25.58
CA VAL A 545 -8.71 6.40 -26.02
C VAL A 545 -8.92 6.73 -27.50
N CYS A 546 -8.46 7.89 -27.97
CA CYS A 546 -8.58 8.25 -29.38
C CYS A 546 -7.70 7.38 -30.28
N VAL A 547 -6.48 7.06 -29.84
CA VAL A 547 -5.58 6.12 -30.53
C VAL A 547 -6.23 4.74 -30.61
N ALA A 548 -6.73 4.21 -29.49
CA ALA A 548 -7.37 2.90 -29.44
C ALA A 548 -8.56 2.79 -30.41
N LEU A 549 -9.39 3.85 -30.50
CA LEU A 549 -10.52 3.89 -31.43
C LEU A 549 -10.08 3.87 -32.90
N GLU A 550 -9.01 4.60 -33.26
CA GLU A 550 -8.47 4.61 -34.63
C GLU A 550 -7.67 3.34 -34.96
N VAL A 551 -6.93 2.76 -34.01
CA VAL A 551 -6.17 1.50 -34.22
C VAL A 551 -7.11 0.31 -34.41
N ALA A 552 -8.25 0.29 -33.73
CA ALA A 552 -9.28 -0.74 -33.88
C ALA A 552 -9.97 -0.76 -35.28
N GLN A 553 -9.77 0.29 -36.09
CA GLN A 553 -10.30 0.32 -37.45
C GLN A 553 -9.43 -0.49 -38.43
N PRO A 554 -10.03 -1.02 -39.51
CA PRO A 554 -9.27 -1.65 -40.57
C PRO A 554 -8.24 -0.69 -41.15
N ASP A 555 -7.13 -1.29 -41.60
CA ASP A 555 -6.00 -0.54 -42.11
C ASP A 555 -6.38 0.24 -43.37
N SER A 556 -6.30 1.57 -43.28
CA SER A 556 -6.63 2.47 -44.38
C SER A 556 -5.72 3.69 -44.35
N PRO A 557 -5.42 4.30 -45.51
CA PRO A 557 -4.49 5.45 -45.56
C PRO A 557 -4.97 6.62 -44.68
N ALA A 558 -6.28 6.87 -44.65
CA ALA A 558 -6.87 7.91 -43.80
C ALA A 558 -6.70 7.62 -42.29
N GLN A 559 -6.79 6.35 -41.90
CA GLN A 559 -6.61 5.91 -40.52
C GLN A 559 -5.12 5.99 -40.11
N ARG A 560 -4.19 5.57 -40.98
CA ARG A 560 -2.75 5.69 -40.70
C ARG A 560 -2.33 7.14 -40.46
N VAL A 561 -2.86 8.08 -41.26
CA VAL A 561 -2.62 9.52 -41.08
C VAL A 561 -3.18 10.01 -39.75
N ALA A 562 -4.38 9.56 -39.37
CA ALA A 562 -5.00 9.94 -38.09
C ALA A 562 -4.23 9.41 -36.88
N VAL A 563 -3.86 8.12 -36.88
CA VAL A 563 -3.06 7.50 -35.80
C VAL A 563 -1.69 8.17 -35.67
N LYS A 564 -1.02 8.46 -36.80
CA LYS A 564 0.24 9.21 -36.81
C LYS A 564 0.06 10.57 -36.12
N ALA A 565 -0.95 11.35 -36.50
CA ALA A 565 -1.18 12.66 -35.89
C ALA A 565 -1.43 12.59 -34.38
N LEU A 566 -2.09 11.54 -33.88
CA LEU A 566 -2.31 11.32 -32.46
C LEU A 566 -1.04 10.96 -31.71
N PHE A 567 -0.22 10.04 -32.24
CA PHE A 567 1.06 9.68 -31.61
C PHE A 567 2.08 10.81 -31.64
N GLU A 568 2.16 11.60 -32.72
CA GLU A 568 3.01 12.80 -32.73
C GLU A 568 2.55 13.80 -31.66
N LYS A 569 1.24 13.95 -31.42
CA LYS A 569 0.73 14.79 -30.35
C LYS A 569 1.05 14.26 -28.95
N LEU A 570 1.00 12.94 -28.74
CA LEU A 570 1.45 12.29 -27.51
C LEU A 570 2.95 12.52 -27.27
N ILE A 571 3.77 12.41 -28.32
CA ILE A 571 5.21 12.68 -28.25
C ILE A 571 5.49 14.15 -27.92
N ASP A 572 4.77 15.08 -28.53
CA ASP A 572 4.95 16.52 -28.29
C ASP A 572 4.70 16.87 -26.81
N LEU A 573 3.76 16.19 -26.16
CA LEU A 573 3.35 16.48 -24.77
C LEU A 573 4.12 15.65 -23.74
N PHE A 574 4.37 14.36 -24.01
CA PHE A 574 4.87 13.39 -23.03
C PHE A 574 6.17 12.70 -23.45
N GLY A 575 6.67 12.93 -24.67
CA GLY A 575 7.79 12.17 -25.23
C GLY A 575 9.14 12.38 -24.54
N GLN A 576 9.25 13.28 -23.56
CA GLN A 576 10.44 13.44 -22.70
C GLN A 576 10.28 12.79 -21.32
N THR A 577 9.04 12.56 -20.89
CA THR A 577 8.72 12.06 -19.54
C THR A 577 8.29 10.60 -19.57
N ASP A 578 7.61 10.18 -20.63
CA ASP A 578 7.05 8.83 -20.78
C ASP A 578 7.67 8.10 -21.99
N GLU A 579 8.29 6.97 -21.70
CA GLU A 579 8.88 6.09 -22.70
C GLU A 579 7.83 5.19 -23.37
N ASP A 580 6.75 4.86 -22.67
CA ASP A 580 5.74 3.88 -23.12
C ASP A 580 4.99 4.39 -24.36
N VAL A 581 4.84 5.71 -24.49
CA VAL A 581 4.33 6.37 -25.70
C VAL A 581 5.14 6.00 -26.94
N TRP A 582 6.48 6.00 -26.83
CA TRP A 582 7.36 5.65 -27.94
C TRP A 582 7.28 4.16 -28.26
N VAL A 583 7.21 3.32 -27.22
CA VAL A 583 7.03 1.86 -27.37
C VAL A 583 5.72 1.57 -28.11
N ALA A 584 4.60 2.15 -27.69
CA ALA A 584 3.28 1.97 -28.30
C ALA A 584 3.23 2.42 -29.77
N TYR A 585 3.95 3.49 -30.11
CA TYR A 585 4.02 3.97 -31.49
C TYR A 585 4.84 3.03 -32.39
N ILE A 586 5.94 2.49 -31.87
CA ILE A 586 6.79 1.52 -32.59
C ILE A 586 6.07 0.19 -32.78
N THR A 587 5.38 -0.30 -31.75
CA THR A 587 4.61 -1.57 -31.82
C THR A 587 3.50 -1.46 -32.86
N TYR A 588 2.77 -0.33 -32.90
CA TYR A 588 1.74 -0.08 -33.92
C TYR A 588 2.25 -0.27 -35.36
N TYR A 589 3.40 0.32 -35.71
CA TYR A 589 3.95 0.18 -37.05
C TYR A 589 4.44 -1.24 -37.35
N ARG A 590 4.99 -1.93 -36.35
CA ARG A 590 5.48 -3.32 -36.50
C ARG A 590 4.36 -4.31 -36.72
N GLU A 591 3.28 -4.22 -35.96
CA GLU A 591 2.10 -5.08 -36.11
C GLU A 591 1.49 -4.98 -37.51
N ARG A 592 1.69 -3.86 -38.20
CA ARG A 592 1.22 -3.61 -39.57
C ARG A 592 2.28 -3.80 -40.65
N GLY A 593 3.47 -4.30 -40.30
CA GLY A 593 4.56 -4.57 -41.24
C GLY A 593 5.25 -3.33 -41.83
N LEU A 594 5.04 -2.14 -41.25
CA LEU A 594 5.61 -0.86 -41.69
C LEU A 594 6.99 -0.63 -41.04
N GLN A 595 7.97 -1.40 -41.50
CA GLN A 595 9.31 -1.46 -40.87
C GLN A 595 10.12 -0.16 -41.01
N LYS A 596 9.94 0.60 -42.10
CA LYS A 596 10.67 1.86 -42.32
C LYS A 596 10.25 2.91 -41.30
N GLU A 597 8.94 3.10 -41.16
CA GLU A 597 8.33 4.03 -40.23
C GLU A 597 8.62 3.63 -38.78
N ALA A 598 8.59 2.33 -38.45
CA ALA A 598 8.99 1.84 -37.14
C ALA A 598 10.46 2.15 -36.81
N HIS A 599 11.36 2.05 -37.80
CA HIS A 599 12.78 2.38 -37.62
C HIS A 599 13.01 3.87 -37.38
N ASP A 600 12.30 4.74 -38.12
CA ASP A 600 12.40 6.19 -37.97
C ASP A 600 11.95 6.65 -36.58
N VAL A 601 10.83 6.10 -36.08
CA VAL A 601 10.32 6.39 -34.73
C VAL A 601 11.28 5.85 -33.66
N HIS A 602 11.81 4.64 -33.84
CA HIS A 602 12.80 4.04 -32.93
C HIS A 602 14.08 4.88 -32.84
N TRP A 603 14.57 5.40 -33.97
CA TRP A 603 15.73 6.28 -33.97
C TRP A 603 15.45 7.58 -33.21
N ARG A 604 14.27 8.18 -33.38
CA ARG A 604 13.84 9.37 -32.61
C ARG A 604 13.74 9.07 -31.11
N SER A 605 13.20 7.92 -30.72
CA SER A 605 13.03 7.57 -29.30
C SER A 605 14.36 7.36 -28.58
N THR A 606 15.37 6.78 -29.24
CA THR A 606 16.73 6.63 -28.66
C THR A 606 17.45 7.96 -28.42
N ARG A 607 17.04 9.03 -29.10
CA ARG A 607 17.54 10.39 -28.84
C ARG A 607 16.85 11.03 -27.64
N ALA A 608 15.57 10.74 -27.43
CA ALA A 608 14.81 11.23 -26.28
C ALA A 608 15.16 10.47 -24.99
N PHE A 609 15.34 9.14 -25.07
CA PHE A 609 15.70 8.27 -23.94
C PHE A 609 16.95 7.42 -24.25
N PRO A 610 18.16 8.01 -24.17
CA PRO A 610 19.40 7.29 -24.49
C PRO A 610 19.74 6.15 -23.52
N GLU A 611 19.20 6.21 -22.30
CA GLU A 611 19.55 5.28 -21.22
C GLU A 611 18.53 4.14 -21.03
N SER A 612 17.42 4.15 -21.77
CA SER A 612 16.38 3.17 -21.51
C SER A 612 16.61 1.80 -22.15
N LEU A 613 16.26 0.77 -21.37
CA LEU A 613 16.41 -0.63 -21.68
C LEU A 613 15.23 -1.17 -22.52
N MET A 614 14.02 -0.63 -22.35
CA MET A 614 12.81 -1.09 -23.07
C MET A 614 12.90 -0.73 -24.56
N LEU A 615 13.24 0.50 -24.89
CA LEU A 615 13.48 0.89 -26.29
C LEU A 615 14.70 0.19 -26.91
N ALA A 616 15.69 -0.22 -26.12
CA ALA A 616 16.85 -0.96 -26.61
C ALA A 616 16.53 -2.42 -26.97
N THR A 617 15.67 -3.10 -26.20
CA THR A 617 15.25 -4.48 -26.46
C THR A 617 14.30 -4.59 -27.66
N LEU A 618 13.51 -3.55 -27.94
CA LEU A 618 12.70 -3.50 -29.17
C LEU A 618 13.57 -3.61 -30.43
N ARG A 619 14.83 -3.15 -30.42
CA ARG A 619 15.75 -3.30 -31.55
C ARG A 619 16.12 -4.76 -31.86
N THR A 620 16.10 -5.64 -30.86
CA THR A 620 16.61 -7.03 -30.95
C THR A 620 15.57 -8.06 -31.38
N LEU A 621 14.28 -7.68 -31.46
CA LEU A 621 13.17 -8.54 -31.85
C LEU A 621 12.77 -8.41 -33.34
N GLY A 622 13.69 -7.92 -34.18
CA GLY A 622 13.52 -7.77 -35.63
C GLY A 622 14.22 -8.87 -36.41
#